data_AF-A0A5M8FQT9-F1
#
_entry.id   AF-A0A5M8FQT9-F1
#
_cell.length_a   1.000
_cell.length_b   1.000
_cell.length_c   1.000
_cell.angle_alpha   90.00
_cell.angle_beta   90.00
_cell.angle_gamma   90.00
#
_symmetry.space_group_name_H-M   'P 1'
#
loop_
_entity.id
_entity.type
_entity.pdbx_description
1 polymer ?
#
loop_
_entity_poly.entity_id
_entity_poly.type
_entity_poly.pdbx_seq_one_letter_code
_entity_poly.pdbx_strand_id
1 'polypeptide(L)'
;MTDDIALSGFADDATDPDWDMPLTLKLTPELIVHALMGNASAVHTGWESCIDETAVLSQLVVMDDAGNNAVRLVEQEFADEDEADQIWHDWTLEVRIGRVVTTAHYSLRASSAPLDWEWHAREAERAFERACILLGRRVRRGLVVEEPMPRELPPRASRH
;
A
#
# COMPACT_ATOMS: atom_id res chain seq x y z
N MET A 1 -27.74 0.79 -46.74
CA MET A 1 -26.44 1.22 -46.18
C MET A 1 -26.68 1.46 -44.69
N THR A 2 -26.63 0.37 -43.96
CA THR A 2 -26.67 0.28 -42.49
C THR A 2 -25.92 -1.01 -42.24
N ASP A 3 -24.62 -0.88 -42.01
CA ASP A 3 -23.76 -2.02 -41.75
C ASP A 3 -24.26 -2.77 -40.51
N ASP A 4 -24.43 -4.08 -40.69
CA ASP A 4 -24.63 -5.04 -39.64
C ASP A 4 -23.52 -4.86 -38.60
N ILE A 5 -23.88 -4.38 -37.42
CA ILE A 5 -23.05 -4.55 -36.23
C ILE A 5 -23.01 -6.06 -35.99
N ALA A 6 -21.90 -6.67 -36.39
CA ALA A 6 -21.60 -8.07 -36.17
C ALA A 6 -21.70 -8.41 -34.68
N LEU A 7 -22.87 -8.89 -34.26
CA LEU A 7 -23.12 -9.56 -32.98
C LEU A 7 -22.55 -10.99 -32.96
N SER A 8 -21.66 -11.34 -33.90
CA SER A 8 -21.07 -12.67 -34.03
C SER A 8 -19.82 -12.90 -33.17
N GLY A 9 -19.59 -12.09 -32.14
CA GLY A 9 -18.40 -12.17 -31.28
C GLY A 9 -18.62 -12.73 -29.88
N PHE A 10 -19.87 -12.83 -29.41
CA PHE A 10 -20.19 -13.43 -28.12
C PHE A 10 -20.78 -14.82 -28.36
N ALA A 11 -19.96 -15.72 -28.89
CA ALA A 11 -20.29 -17.13 -28.88
C ALA A 11 -20.50 -17.57 -27.43
N ASP A 12 -21.66 -18.17 -27.20
CA ASP A 12 -22.18 -18.66 -25.93
C ASP A 12 -21.45 -19.95 -25.49
N ASP A 13 -20.11 -19.94 -25.52
CA ASP A 13 -19.23 -20.97 -24.96
C ASP A 13 -18.78 -20.56 -23.54
N ALA A 14 -19.74 -20.08 -22.73
CA ALA A 14 -19.48 -19.67 -21.35
C ALA A 14 -19.25 -20.91 -20.46
N THR A 15 -18.10 -21.53 -20.62
CA THR A 15 -17.44 -22.15 -19.47
C THR A 15 -17.31 -21.05 -18.41
N ASP A 16 -17.82 -21.31 -17.21
CA ASP A 16 -17.63 -20.40 -16.08
C ASP A 16 -16.14 -20.01 -16.04
N PRO A 17 -15.81 -18.72 -15.81
CA PRO A 17 -14.42 -18.31 -15.73
C PRO A 17 -13.72 -19.18 -14.67
N ASP A 18 -12.63 -19.81 -15.07
CA ASP A 18 -11.81 -20.61 -14.17
C ASP A 18 -11.26 -19.70 -13.07
N TRP A 19 -11.88 -19.78 -11.89
CA TRP A 19 -11.53 -18.99 -10.71
C TRP A 19 -10.12 -19.30 -10.20
N ASP A 20 -9.55 -20.45 -10.61
CA ASP A 20 -8.20 -20.89 -10.25
C ASP A 20 -7.15 -20.47 -11.30
N MET A 21 -7.55 -19.90 -12.44
CA MET A 21 -6.61 -19.45 -13.47
C MET A 21 -5.79 -18.24 -12.98
N PRO A 22 -4.45 -18.32 -13.00
CA PRO A 22 -3.60 -17.22 -12.55
C PRO A 22 -3.71 -16.00 -13.49
N LEU A 23 -4.02 -14.84 -12.92
CA LEU A 23 -4.04 -13.57 -13.65
C LEU A 23 -2.63 -12.97 -13.73
N THR A 24 -2.23 -12.56 -14.93
CA THR A 24 -1.02 -11.74 -15.13
C THR A 24 -1.44 -10.28 -15.28
N LEU A 25 -1.04 -9.44 -14.32
CA LEU A 25 -1.31 -8.00 -14.34
C LEU A 25 -0.01 -7.23 -14.61
N LYS A 26 -0.06 -6.29 -15.55
CA LYS A 26 1.01 -5.31 -15.74
C LYS A 26 0.73 -4.11 -14.84
N LEU A 27 1.49 -3.98 -13.77
CA LEU A 27 1.39 -2.84 -12.86
C LEU A 27 2.28 -1.70 -13.35
N THR A 28 1.73 -0.49 -13.37
CA THR A 28 2.49 0.75 -13.56
C THR A 28 2.56 1.52 -12.24
N PRO A 29 3.59 2.34 -12.02
CA PRO A 29 3.61 3.22 -10.85
C PRO A 29 2.36 4.11 -10.77
N GLU A 30 1.89 4.64 -11.89
CA GLU A 30 0.65 5.43 -11.95
C GLU A 30 -0.58 4.68 -11.42
N LEU A 31 -0.72 3.38 -11.73
CA LEU A 31 -1.81 2.57 -11.19
C LEU A 31 -1.71 2.40 -9.67
N ILE A 32 -0.49 2.25 -9.15
CA ILE A 32 -0.22 2.17 -7.70
C ILE A 32 -0.60 3.50 -7.04
N VAL A 33 -0.18 4.62 -7.63
CA VAL A 33 -0.50 5.98 -7.15
C VAL A 33 -2.02 6.17 -7.10
N HIS A 34 -2.71 5.87 -8.19
CA HIS A 34 -4.17 6.02 -8.24
C HIS A 34 -4.89 5.11 -7.24
N ALA A 35 -4.47 3.85 -7.09
CA ALA A 35 -5.14 2.89 -6.23
C ALA A 35 -4.89 3.12 -4.73
N LEU A 36 -3.71 3.61 -4.36
CA LEU A 36 -3.25 3.67 -2.97
C LEU A 36 -3.11 5.09 -2.43
N MET A 37 -2.72 6.05 -3.26
CA MET A 37 -2.16 7.34 -2.84
C MET A 37 -3.02 8.53 -3.29
N GLY A 38 -4.28 8.31 -3.69
CA GLY A 38 -5.14 9.35 -4.26
C GLY A 38 -5.44 10.56 -3.34
N ASN A 39 -5.27 10.40 -2.03
CA ASN A 39 -5.48 11.46 -1.03
C ASN A 39 -4.17 12.03 -0.47
N ALA A 40 -3.01 11.64 -1.02
CA ALA A 40 -1.73 12.18 -0.60
C ALA A 40 -1.57 13.63 -1.08
N SER A 41 -0.89 14.45 -0.29
CA SER A 41 -0.56 15.85 -0.60
C SER A 41 0.40 15.95 -1.79
N ALA A 42 1.33 14.99 -1.91
CA ALA A 42 2.25 14.86 -3.03
C ALA A 42 2.60 13.40 -3.26
N VAL A 43 2.84 13.04 -4.53
CA VAL A 43 3.28 11.70 -4.91
C VAL A 43 4.34 11.79 -5.99
N HIS A 44 5.40 11.00 -5.85
CA HIS A 44 6.45 10.91 -6.84
C HIS A 44 7.05 9.51 -6.88
N THR A 45 7.95 9.30 -7.84
CA THR A 45 8.64 8.03 -8.06
C THR A 45 10.13 8.28 -8.21
N GLY A 46 10.94 7.34 -7.72
CA GLY A 46 12.38 7.41 -7.79
C GLY A 46 13.03 6.03 -7.83
N TRP A 47 14.36 6.04 -7.92
CA TRP A 47 15.20 4.84 -7.77
C TRP A 47 15.69 4.67 -6.33
N GLU A 48 15.58 5.72 -5.52
CA GLU A 48 16.06 5.80 -4.16
C GLU A 48 14.98 6.45 -3.28
N SER A 49 15.05 6.20 -1.97
CA SER A 49 14.18 6.84 -0.99
C SER A 49 14.47 8.33 -0.90
N CYS A 50 13.42 9.15 -0.78
CA CYS A 50 13.56 10.57 -0.47
C CYS A 50 13.41 10.86 1.03
N ILE A 51 13.31 9.82 1.86
CA ILE A 51 13.15 9.97 3.30
C ILE A 51 14.52 10.27 3.91
N ASP A 52 14.61 11.37 4.64
CA ASP A 52 15.78 11.69 5.44
C ASP A 52 15.69 10.93 6.77
N GLU A 53 16.53 9.91 6.93
CA GLU A 53 16.55 9.06 8.12
C GLU A 53 16.87 9.86 9.42
N THR A 54 17.38 11.09 9.32
CA THR A 54 17.60 11.97 10.49
C THR A 54 16.33 12.72 10.94
N ALA A 55 15.33 12.83 10.07
CA ALA A 55 14.04 13.49 10.32
C ALA A 55 12.96 12.51 10.82
N VAL A 56 13.24 11.21 10.81
CA VAL A 56 12.29 10.15 11.15
C VAL A 56 11.99 10.12 12.65
N LEU A 57 10.70 10.22 12.98
CA LEU A 57 10.17 10.07 14.34
C LEU A 57 9.77 8.63 14.62
N SER A 58 9.07 7.99 13.67
CA SER A 58 8.62 6.61 13.79
C SER A 58 8.53 5.93 12.43
N GLN A 59 8.60 4.60 12.39
CA GLN A 59 8.40 3.85 11.15
C GLN A 59 7.80 2.46 11.36
N LEU A 60 7.01 2.04 10.39
CA LEU A 60 6.52 0.69 10.20
C LEU A 60 7.03 0.18 8.86
N VAL A 61 7.51 -1.07 8.83
CA VAL A 61 8.07 -1.67 7.62
C VAL A 61 7.51 -3.07 7.43
N VAL A 62 7.07 -3.36 6.22
CA VAL A 62 6.69 -4.70 5.76
C VAL A 62 7.52 -5.05 4.54
N MET A 63 8.12 -6.24 4.55
CA MET A 63 8.95 -6.75 3.46
C MET A 63 8.43 -8.09 2.96
N ASP A 64 8.68 -8.37 1.69
CA ASP A 64 8.52 -9.71 1.13
C ASP A 64 9.64 -10.65 1.59
N ASP A 65 9.46 -11.95 1.39
CA ASP A 65 10.43 -12.96 1.83
C ASP A 65 11.75 -12.90 1.04
N ALA A 66 11.72 -12.33 -0.16
CA ALA A 66 12.89 -12.16 -1.02
C ALA A 66 13.69 -10.87 -0.72
N GLY A 67 13.15 -9.95 0.10
CA GLY A 67 13.75 -8.65 0.41
C GLY A 67 13.77 -7.65 -0.76
N ASN A 68 13.11 -7.97 -1.87
CA ASN A 68 13.12 -7.13 -3.07
C ASN A 68 11.99 -6.12 -3.09
N ASN A 69 10.96 -6.35 -2.27
CA ASN A 69 9.79 -5.49 -2.20
C ASN A 69 9.54 -5.09 -0.75
N ALA A 70 9.21 -3.83 -0.54
CA ALA A 70 8.97 -3.31 0.79
C ALA A 70 7.88 -2.23 0.76
N VAL A 71 7.15 -2.12 1.86
CA VAL A 71 6.24 -1.01 2.13
C VAL A 71 6.68 -0.41 3.46
N ARG A 72 6.95 0.89 3.49
CA ARG A 72 7.25 1.63 4.71
C ARG A 72 6.18 2.70 4.93
N LEU A 73 5.75 2.86 6.16
CA LEU A 73 5.05 4.05 6.62
C LEU A 73 5.97 4.74 7.62
N VAL A 74 6.38 5.96 7.30
CA VAL A 74 7.35 6.73 8.08
C VAL A 74 6.68 8.01 8.54
N GLU A 75 6.78 8.29 9.82
CA GLU A 75 6.41 9.58 10.41
C GLU A 75 7.68 10.40 10.57
N GLN A 76 7.70 11.62 10.06
CA GLN A 76 8.87 12.48 10.08
C GLN A 76 8.48 13.95 10.25
N GLU A 77 9.42 14.74 10.79
CA GLU A 77 9.31 16.18 10.89
C GLU A 77 10.52 16.86 10.27
N PHE A 78 10.27 17.84 9.42
CA PHE A 78 11.33 18.58 8.74
C PHE A 78 10.97 20.07 8.62
N ALA A 79 11.99 20.90 8.50
CA ALA A 79 11.83 22.30 8.10
C ALA A 79 12.14 22.41 6.60
N ASP A 80 11.36 23.20 5.87
CA ASP A 80 11.66 23.48 4.46
C ASP A 80 12.88 24.41 4.39
N GLU A 81 13.77 24.19 3.41
CA GLU A 81 14.95 25.05 3.22
C GLU A 81 14.55 26.50 2.91
N ASP A 82 13.43 26.68 2.20
CA ASP A 82 12.90 27.99 1.85
C ASP A 82 12.06 28.62 2.98
N GLU A 83 11.61 27.82 3.95
CA GLU A 83 10.75 28.23 5.07
C GLU A 83 11.23 27.63 6.39
N ALA A 84 12.50 27.89 6.75
CA ALA A 84 13.17 27.25 7.89
C ALA A 84 12.48 27.47 9.26
N ASP A 85 11.68 28.53 9.39
CA ASP A 85 10.90 28.82 10.60
C ASP A 85 9.64 27.94 10.72
N GLN A 86 9.33 27.15 9.70
CA GLN A 86 8.11 26.39 9.61
C GLN A 86 8.37 24.88 9.54
N ILE A 87 7.88 24.19 10.58
CA ILE A 87 8.00 22.74 10.70
C ILE A 87 6.81 22.07 9.99
N TRP A 88 7.13 21.13 9.12
CA TRP A 88 6.20 20.20 8.52
C TRP A 88 6.21 18.89 9.29
N HIS A 89 5.02 18.33 9.44
CA HIS A 89 4.84 16.96 9.88
C HIS A 89 4.33 16.14 8.69
N ASP A 90 4.91 14.97 8.45
CA ASP A 90 4.60 14.14 7.29
C ASP A 90 4.52 12.66 7.67
N TRP A 91 3.45 12.01 7.23
CA TRP A 91 3.37 10.57 7.15
C TRP A 91 3.69 10.15 5.73
N THR A 92 4.89 9.66 5.50
CA THR A 92 5.36 9.19 4.20
C THR A 92 5.04 7.72 4.01
N LEU A 93 4.28 7.39 2.97
CA LEU A 93 4.14 6.02 2.48
C LEU A 93 5.17 5.77 1.36
N GLU A 94 6.05 4.81 1.56
CA GLU A 94 6.99 4.34 0.55
C GLU A 94 6.63 2.92 0.11
N VAL A 95 6.44 2.71 -1.19
CA VAL A 95 6.22 1.39 -1.80
C VAL A 95 7.37 1.11 -2.76
N ARG A 96 8.23 0.16 -2.37
CA ARG A 96 9.33 -0.34 -3.19
C ARG A 96 8.93 -1.65 -3.85
N ILE A 97 8.92 -1.67 -5.18
CA ILE A 97 8.74 -2.88 -5.99
C ILE A 97 9.97 -3.06 -6.88
N GLY A 98 10.79 -4.05 -6.55
CA GLY A 98 12.11 -4.24 -7.14
C GLY A 98 12.99 -3.01 -6.92
N ARG A 99 13.24 -2.25 -7.99
CA ARG A 99 14.08 -1.04 -7.99
C ARG A 99 13.28 0.27 -7.99
N VAL A 100 11.99 0.21 -8.24
CA VAL A 100 11.15 1.41 -8.33
C VAL A 100 10.60 1.71 -6.95
N VAL A 101 10.79 2.95 -6.51
CA VAL A 101 10.23 3.48 -5.28
C VAL A 101 9.11 4.44 -5.67
N THR A 102 7.92 4.23 -5.12
CA THR A 102 6.81 5.17 -5.22
C THR A 102 6.54 5.73 -3.84
N THR A 103 6.58 7.05 -3.69
CA THR A 103 6.49 7.73 -2.41
C THR A 103 5.33 8.70 -2.39
N ALA A 104 4.52 8.64 -1.35
CA ALA A 104 3.42 9.54 -1.09
C ALA A 104 3.60 10.25 0.25
N HIS A 105 3.35 11.55 0.26
CA HIS A 105 3.46 12.41 1.42
C HIS A 105 2.06 12.83 1.88
N TYR A 106 1.76 12.61 3.16
CA TYR A 106 0.55 13.08 3.81
C TYR A 106 0.96 14.20 4.78
N SER A 107 1.49 15.28 4.20
CA SER A 107 2.15 16.34 4.94
C SER A 107 1.24 17.51 5.25
N LEU A 108 1.40 18.08 6.43
CA LEU A 108 0.80 19.34 6.85
C LEU A 108 1.74 20.10 7.80
N ARG A 109 1.43 21.36 8.12
CA ARG A 109 2.23 22.10 9.10
C ARG A 109 2.11 21.44 10.48
N ALA A 110 3.20 21.32 11.22
CA ALA A 110 3.17 20.74 12.57
C ALA A 110 2.21 21.51 13.50
N SER A 111 2.04 22.82 13.28
CA SER A 111 1.11 23.68 14.00
C SER A 111 -0.37 23.56 13.56
N SER A 112 -0.69 22.66 12.63
CA SER A 112 -2.06 22.45 12.14
C SER A 112 -2.98 21.90 13.24
N ALA A 113 -4.30 21.94 13.01
CA ALA A 113 -5.25 21.48 14.00
C ALA A 113 -5.11 19.95 14.24
N PRO A 114 -5.36 19.46 15.46
CA PRO A 114 -5.29 18.03 15.76
C PRO A 114 -6.20 17.16 14.89
N LEU A 115 -7.34 17.70 14.44
CA LEU A 115 -8.25 16.98 13.54
C LEU A 115 -7.61 16.71 12.17
N ASP A 116 -6.84 17.67 11.65
CA ASP A 116 -6.15 17.54 10.36
C ASP A 116 -5.03 16.51 10.48
N TRP A 117 -4.29 16.53 11.60
CA TRP A 117 -3.31 15.51 11.94
C TRP A 117 -3.92 14.11 11.94
N GLU A 118 -5.01 13.93 12.70
CA GLU A 118 -5.69 12.64 12.77
C GLU A 118 -6.20 12.16 11.41
N TRP A 119 -6.65 13.09 10.55
CA TRP A 119 -7.10 12.74 9.21
C TRP A 119 -5.94 12.25 8.34
N HIS A 120 -4.82 12.99 8.27
CA HIS A 120 -3.65 12.63 7.46
C HIS A 120 -3.04 11.31 7.94
N ALA A 121 -2.85 11.14 9.25
CA ALA A 121 -2.36 9.90 9.84
C ALA A 121 -3.24 8.70 9.43
N ARG A 122 -4.57 8.83 9.51
CA ARG A 122 -5.49 7.75 9.13
C ARG A 122 -5.45 7.44 7.63
N GLU A 123 -5.33 8.45 6.78
CA GLU A 123 -5.22 8.23 5.33
C GLU A 123 -3.90 7.53 4.97
N ALA A 124 -2.80 7.93 5.59
CA ALA A 124 -1.51 7.27 5.43
C ALA A 124 -1.52 5.82 5.95
N GLU A 125 -2.11 5.57 7.13
CA GLU A 125 -2.32 4.23 7.69
C GLU A 125 -3.16 3.34 6.75
N ARG A 126 -4.26 3.87 6.20
CA ARG A 126 -5.12 3.13 5.24
C ARG A 126 -4.37 2.79 3.97
N ALA A 127 -3.58 3.73 3.45
CA ALA A 127 -2.77 3.51 2.27
C ALA A 127 -1.69 2.46 2.52
N PHE A 128 -1.03 2.51 3.68
CA PHE A 128 -0.09 1.49 4.14
C PHE A 128 -0.73 0.11 4.25
N GLU A 129 -1.90 0.00 4.86
CA GLU A 129 -2.63 -1.27 4.98
C GLU A 129 -2.92 -1.91 3.63
N ARG A 130 -3.41 -1.11 2.68
CA ARG A 130 -3.69 -1.56 1.31
C ARG A 130 -2.41 -1.91 0.55
N ALA A 131 -1.36 -1.12 0.71
CA ALA A 131 -0.07 -1.36 0.08
C ALA A 131 0.54 -2.70 0.51
N CYS A 132 0.39 -3.08 1.79
CA CYS A 132 0.89 -4.36 2.30
C CYS A 132 0.31 -5.58 1.56
N ILE A 133 -0.91 -5.46 1.00
CA ILE A 133 -1.55 -6.53 0.22
C ILE A 133 -0.74 -6.84 -1.05
N LEU A 134 -0.04 -5.85 -1.62
CA LEU A 134 0.84 -6.06 -2.77
C LEU A 134 1.97 -7.06 -2.47
N LEU A 135 2.33 -7.20 -1.18
CA LEU A 135 3.34 -8.15 -0.70
C LEU A 135 2.72 -9.44 -0.14
N GLY A 136 1.40 -9.64 -0.31
CA GLY A 136 0.67 -10.74 0.29
C GLY A 136 0.61 -10.69 1.81
N ARG A 137 0.80 -9.50 2.41
CA ARG A 137 0.75 -9.28 3.86
C ARG A 137 -0.54 -8.58 4.23
N ARG A 138 -1.06 -8.89 5.41
CA ARG A 138 -2.22 -8.22 6.00
C ARG A 138 -1.77 -7.57 7.30
N VAL A 139 -1.89 -6.25 7.37
CA VAL A 139 -1.62 -5.48 8.58
C VAL A 139 -2.94 -4.94 9.11
N ARG A 140 -3.02 -4.69 10.42
CA ARG A 140 -4.21 -4.17 11.09
C ARG A 140 -3.78 -3.13 12.12
N ARG A 141 -4.61 -2.12 12.34
CA ARG A 141 -4.37 -1.12 13.38
C ARG A 141 -4.68 -1.71 14.77
N GLY A 142 -3.69 -1.79 15.66
CA GLY A 142 -3.93 -2.02 17.10
C GLY A 142 -2.85 -2.79 17.87
N LEU A 143 -2.78 -2.54 19.19
CA LEU A 143 -2.11 -3.38 20.18
C LEU A 143 -2.86 -4.71 20.31
N VAL A 144 -2.22 -5.83 19.96
CA VAL A 144 -2.82 -7.17 20.06
C VAL A 144 -1.85 -8.14 20.73
N VAL A 145 -2.31 -8.83 21.78
CA VAL A 145 -1.71 -10.08 22.24
C VAL A 145 -2.29 -11.19 21.38
N GLU A 146 -1.47 -11.77 20.50
CA GLU A 146 -1.86 -12.92 19.67
C GLU A 146 -1.66 -14.22 20.47
N GLU A 147 -2.75 -14.81 20.98
CA GLU A 147 -2.72 -16.21 21.39
C GLU A 147 -2.86 -17.10 20.14
N PRO A 148 -2.00 -18.12 19.96
CA PRO A 148 -1.99 -18.92 18.74
C PRO A 148 -3.30 -19.68 18.56
N MET A 149 -3.92 -19.55 17.38
CA MET A 149 -5.06 -20.37 17.01
C MET A 149 -4.69 -21.86 17.08
N PRO A 150 -5.43 -22.70 17.83
CA PRO A 150 -5.24 -24.14 17.80
C PRO A 150 -5.44 -24.65 16.37
N ARG A 151 -4.39 -25.25 15.79
CA ARG A 151 -4.55 -25.99 14.54
C ARG A 151 -5.41 -27.21 14.80
N GLU A 152 -6.55 -27.32 14.12
CA GLU A 152 -7.28 -28.59 14.05
C GLU A 152 -6.35 -29.64 13.44
N LEU A 153 -6.01 -30.65 14.25
CA LEU A 153 -5.25 -31.80 13.80
C LEU A 153 -6.13 -32.61 12.83
N PRO A 154 -5.59 -33.13 11.72
CA PRO A 154 -6.37 -33.93 10.79
C PRO A 154 -6.94 -35.17 11.50
N PRO A 155 -8.15 -35.62 11.12
CA PRO A 155 -8.81 -36.74 11.79
C PRO A 155 -7.94 -37.98 11.69
N ARG A 156 -7.53 -38.51 12.86
CA ARG A 156 -6.87 -39.81 12.95
C ARG A 156 -7.89 -40.87 12.50
N ALA A 157 -7.67 -41.44 11.32
CA ALA A 157 -8.40 -42.64 10.91
C ALA A 157 -8.07 -43.79 11.88
N SER A 158 -8.97 -44.11 12.81
CA SER A 158 -8.93 -45.36 13.56
C SER A 158 -9.40 -46.48 12.65
N ARG A 159 -8.50 -47.36 12.21
CA ARG A 159 -8.89 -48.67 11.68
C ARG A 159 -9.21 -49.58 12.88
N HIS A 160 -10.45 -50.06 12.94
CA HIS A 160 -10.86 -51.24 13.71
C HIS A 160 -11.07 -52.40 12.76
#